data_AF-A0A317FF92-F1
#
_entry.id   AF-A0A317FF92-F1
#
_cell.length_a   1.000
_cell.length_b   1.000
_cell.length_c   1.000
_cell.angle_alpha   90.00
_cell.angle_beta   90.00
_cell.angle_gamma   90.00
#
_symmetry.space_group_name_H-M   'P 1'
#
loop_
_entity.id
_entity.type
_entity.pdbx_description
1 polymer ?
#
loop_
_entity_poly.entity_id
_entity_poly.type
_entity_poly.pdbx_seq_one_letter_code
_entity_poly.pdbx_strand_id
1 'polypeptide(L)'
;MFEGGIAISLPGRHAAGLQVSGSVFAPEELGGAVLPPELRLAADLVVEAARSRGLPVRFVARPEVFTHGILAETLAARLEGATDHVALCDGTAFRPLPGLRNHLFFYRRGVPQAWQQMRRLVEVAPELFLGVASQINGTLAFRFEGAWHRPPVTLLAFEETPRITPAAILPVFCNPGDPEGSAAGALAEEAAEDAPPLPPDPLRYVPLTEAMLADADFTRVLAERLLGAMMRDEAPLVLQLPLLAAGSGDIAEQIAAVVRALGRTGVTFPRHAGASVRWATAPLELDLLRGASILVHPGLDFWRLGRDIWHAAGEIEIVQDGPAGASFLRLFGEWIGAEVPRRLLHPRRSREHVTVGSVL
;
A
#
# COMPACT_ATOMS: atom_id res chain seq x y z
N MET A 1 8.10 -7.71 19.88
CA MET A 1 8.90 -6.49 19.63
C MET A 1 10.32 -6.90 19.28
N PHE A 2 11.06 -6.09 18.53
CA PHE A 2 12.50 -6.34 18.31
C PHE A 2 13.26 -6.11 19.62
N GLU A 3 14.24 -6.97 19.92
CA GLU A 3 14.96 -6.95 21.21
C GLU A 3 16.47 -6.73 21.07
N GLY A 4 17.04 -6.87 19.87
CA GLY A 4 18.45 -6.62 19.60
C GLY A 4 18.68 -5.98 18.23
N GLY A 5 19.91 -6.08 17.71
CA GLY A 5 20.20 -5.59 16.36
C GLY A 5 19.30 -6.23 15.31
N ILE A 6 19.03 -5.51 14.23
CA ILE A 6 18.08 -5.92 13.19
C ILE A 6 18.82 -6.13 11.87
N ALA A 7 18.67 -7.34 11.33
CA ALA A 7 18.99 -7.63 9.94
C ALA A 7 17.76 -7.42 9.06
N ILE A 8 17.89 -6.79 7.89
CA ILE A 8 16.80 -6.61 6.93
C ILE A 8 17.19 -7.30 5.62
N SER A 9 16.36 -8.21 5.10
CA SER A 9 16.56 -8.78 3.76
C SER A 9 15.54 -8.22 2.77
N LEU A 10 16.03 -7.99 1.55
CA LEU A 10 15.22 -7.56 0.41
C LEU A 10 14.83 -8.79 -0.44
N PRO A 11 13.72 -8.73 -1.20
CA PRO A 11 13.43 -9.78 -2.16
C PRO A 11 14.57 -9.93 -3.16
N GLY A 12 14.99 -11.17 -3.42
CA GLY A 12 16.21 -11.46 -4.18
C GLY A 12 16.29 -10.82 -5.56
N ARG A 13 15.15 -10.68 -6.26
CA ARG A 13 15.08 -10.02 -7.57
C ARG A 13 15.51 -8.55 -7.52
N HIS A 14 15.24 -7.87 -6.41
CA HIS A 14 15.63 -6.47 -6.21
C HIS A 14 17.05 -6.38 -5.66
N ALA A 15 17.46 -7.34 -4.82
CA ALA A 15 18.82 -7.41 -4.30
C ALA A 15 19.89 -7.64 -5.37
N ALA A 16 19.56 -8.37 -6.46
CA ALA A 16 20.49 -8.67 -7.55
C ALA A 16 20.99 -7.43 -8.31
N GLY A 17 20.19 -6.36 -8.37
CA GLY A 17 20.52 -5.11 -9.06
C GLY A 17 21.24 -4.07 -8.20
N LEU A 18 21.51 -4.37 -6.92
CA LEU A 18 22.09 -3.41 -5.99
C LEU A 18 23.60 -3.24 -6.20
N GLN A 19 24.04 -1.99 -6.29
CA GLN A 19 25.44 -1.61 -6.22
C GLN A 19 25.80 -1.29 -4.77
N VAL A 20 26.15 -2.33 -4.01
CA VAL A 20 26.51 -2.24 -2.57
C VAL A 20 27.90 -2.82 -2.33
N SER A 21 28.56 -2.38 -1.26
CA SER A 21 29.93 -2.77 -0.90
C SER A 21 30.09 -4.27 -0.59
N GLY A 22 28.99 -4.97 -0.27
CA GLY A 22 28.98 -6.41 -0.08
C GLY A 22 27.61 -6.98 0.26
N SER A 23 27.58 -8.26 0.65
CA SER A 23 26.34 -8.98 0.99
C SER A 23 25.66 -8.51 2.28
N VAL A 24 26.40 -7.82 3.15
CA VAL A 24 25.90 -7.17 4.37
C VAL A 24 26.37 -5.72 4.34
N PHE A 25 25.46 -4.77 4.47
CA PHE A 25 25.75 -3.35 4.25
C PHE A 25 24.90 -2.46 5.16
N ALA A 26 25.30 -1.20 5.29
CA ALA A 26 24.60 -0.22 6.13
C ALA A 26 23.39 0.39 5.40
N PRO A 27 22.34 0.87 6.11
CA PRO A 27 21.16 1.48 5.50
C PRO A 27 21.47 2.60 4.50
N GLU A 28 22.55 3.34 4.73
CA GLU A 28 22.97 4.50 3.93
C GLU A 28 23.32 4.10 2.49
N GLU A 29 23.86 2.89 2.29
CA GLU A 29 24.19 2.37 0.95
C GLU A 29 22.92 2.07 0.13
N LEU A 30 21.75 1.95 0.78
CA LEU A 30 20.48 1.80 0.07
C LEU A 30 20.01 3.13 -0.53
N GLY A 31 20.55 4.28 -0.12
CA GLY A 31 20.10 5.60 -0.59
C GLY A 31 20.19 5.79 -2.11
N GLY A 32 21.22 5.23 -2.75
CA GLY A 32 21.41 5.29 -4.21
C GLY A 32 20.70 4.18 -4.99
N ALA A 33 20.05 3.23 -4.32
CA ALA A 33 19.45 2.08 -4.97
C ALA A 33 18.11 2.43 -5.64
N VAL A 34 17.92 2.00 -6.89
CA VAL A 34 16.62 2.04 -7.56
C VAL A 34 15.78 0.86 -7.05
N LEU A 35 14.84 1.14 -6.17
CA LEU A 35 13.90 0.17 -5.62
C LEU A 35 12.47 0.53 -6.02
N PRO A 36 11.56 -0.45 -6.12
CA PRO A 36 10.14 -0.16 -6.16
C PRO A 36 9.74 0.73 -4.97
N PRO A 37 8.91 1.77 -5.18
CA PRO A 37 8.54 2.70 -4.12
C PRO A 37 7.98 2.06 -2.84
N GLU A 38 7.17 1.00 -2.98
CA GLU A 38 6.60 0.29 -1.83
C GLU A 38 7.67 -0.47 -1.03
N LEU A 39 8.66 -1.06 -1.72
CA LEU A 39 9.78 -1.74 -1.07
C LEU A 39 10.69 -0.73 -0.36
N ARG A 40 10.94 0.43 -0.99
CA ARG A 40 11.66 1.55 -0.38
C ARG A 40 11.00 1.96 0.93
N LEU A 41 9.70 2.27 0.88
CA LEU A 41 8.95 2.73 2.04
C LEU A 41 8.89 1.66 3.15
N ALA A 42 8.74 0.39 2.80
CA ALA A 42 8.78 -0.70 3.78
C ALA A 42 10.17 -0.83 4.45
N ALA A 43 11.25 -0.68 3.68
CA ALA A 43 12.60 -0.69 4.23
C ALA A 43 12.83 0.49 5.17
N ASP A 44 12.43 1.70 4.76
CA ASP A 44 12.56 2.91 5.56
C ASP A 44 11.75 2.81 6.87
N LEU A 45 10.52 2.26 6.81
CA LEU A 45 9.70 2.01 8.00
C LEU A 45 10.38 1.11 9.03
N VAL A 46 10.99 0.02 8.57
CA VAL A 46 11.68 -0.93 9.47
C VAL A 46 12.94 -0.28 10.06
N VAL A 47 13.67 0.48 9.25
CA VAL A 47 14.85 1.24 9.70
C VAL A 47 14.46 2.27 10.75
N GLU A 48 13.38 3.03 10.55
CA GLU A 48 12.90 4.01 11.51
C GLU A 48 12.42 3.36 12.82
N ALA A 49 11.65 2.26 12.71
CA ALA A 49 11.20 1.49 13.86
C ALA A 49 12.36 0.92 14.69
N ALA A 50 13.48 0.58 14.05
CA ALA A 50 14.70 0.16 14.72
C ALA A 50 15.45 1.34 15.36
N ARG A 51 15.62 2.44 14.61
CA ARG A 51 16.34 3.64 15.06
C ARG A 51 15.66 4.31 16.25
N SER A 52 14.33 4.37 16.28
CA SER A 52 13.56 4.89 17.44
C SER A 52 13.80 4.12 18.74
N ARG A 53 14.35 2.90 18.64
CA ARG A 53 14.72 2.05 19.77
C ARG A 53 16.23 2.00 20.03
N GLY A 54 17.02 2.75 19.27
CA GLY A 54 18.49 2.71 19.36
C GLY A 54 19.10 1.37 18.91
N LEU A 55 18.40 0.59 18.08
CA LEU A 55 18.88 -0.71 17.61
C LEU A 55 19.73 -0.55 16.35
N PRO A 56 20.91 -1.22 16.26
CA PRO A 56 21.71 -1.20 15.05
C PRO A 56 20.98 -1.94 13.91
N VAL A 57 21.12 -1.45 12.68
CA VAL A 57 20.46 -2.01 11.50
C VAL A 57 21.49 -2.35 10.43
N ARG A 58 21.37 -3.56 9.87
CA ARG A 58 22.15 -4.01 8.72
C ARG A 58 21.23 -4.60 7.66
N PHE A 59 21.51 -4.32 6.39
CA PHE A 59 20.84 -5.00 5.28
C PHE A 59 21.63 -6.22 4.85
N VAL A 60 20.90 -7.24 4.38
CA VAL A 60 21.45 -8.50 3.86
C VAL A 60 20.92 -8.71 2.44
N ALA A 61 21.77 -8.54 1.43
CA ALA A 61 21.38 -8.68 0.02
C ALA A 61 21.18 -10.14 -0.39
N ARG A 62 22.03 -11.05 0.11
CA ARG A 62 22.11 -12.44 -0.36
C ARG A 62 22.11 -13.42 0.83
N PRO A 63 21.01 -13.52 1.60
CA PRO A 63 20.92 -14.41 2.75
C PRO A 63 21.23 -15.88 2.40
N GLU A 64 20.93 -16.31 1.18
CA GLU A 64 21.15 -17.67 0.66
C GLU A 64 22.63 -18.09 0.57
N VAL A 65 23.56 -17.15 0.57
CA VAL A 65 25.01 -17.47 0.54
C VAL A 65 25.48 -17.94 1.92
N PHE A 66 24.74 -17.62 2.99
CA PHE A 66 25.16 -17.83 4.38
C PHE A 66 24.47 -19.04 5.03
N THR A 67 24.34 -20.14 4.29
CA THR A 67 23.51 -21.27 4.72
C THR A 67 24.19 -22.24 5.70
N HIS A 68 25.51 -22.30 5.76
CA HIS A 68 26.22 -23.27 6.62
C HIS A 68 27.69 -22.92 6.89
N GLY A 69 28.24 -23.52 7.95
CA GLY A 69 29.67 -23.49 8.30
C GLY A 69 30.25 -22.09 8.47
N ILE A 70 31.47 -21.91 7.94
CA ILE A 70 32.24 -20.65 8.03
C ILE A 70 31.46 -19.44 7.50
N LEU A 71 30.59 -19.63 6.49
CA LEU A 71 29.81 -18.54 5.92
C LEU A 71 28.73 -18.05 6.90
N ALA A 72 28.09 -18.95 7.65
CA ALA A 72 27.13 -18.58 8.68
C ALA A 72 27.81 -17.85 9.84
N GLU A 73 28.99 -18.32 10.27
CA GLU A 73 29.81 -17.63 11.30
C GLU A 73 30.24 -16.23 10.83
N THR A 74 30.64 -16.11 9.56
CA THR A 74 31.01 -14.83 8.95
C THR A 74 29.81 -13.86 8.91
N LEU A 75 28.61 -14.36 8.59
CA LEU A 75 27.40 -13.54 8.65
C LEU A 75 27.13 -13.07 10.07
N ALA A 76 27.17 -13.96 11.06
CA ALA A 76 26.94 -13.62 12.45
C ALA A 76 27.91 -12.53 12.94
N ALA A 77 29.20 -12.63 12.59
CA ALA A 77 30.21 -11.62 12.90
C ALA A 77 29.89 -10.26 12.26
N ARG A 78 29.38 -10.24 11.03
CA ARG A 78 29.03 -9.00 10.29
C ARG A 78 27.70 -8.38 10.70
N LEU A 79 26.83 -9.16 11.34
CA LEU A 79 25.53 -8.67 11.83
C LEU A 79 25.61 -8.04 13.23
N GLU A 80 26.81 -7.98 13.83
CA GLU A 80 27.11 -7.16 15.03
C GLU A 80 26.11 -7.35 16.19
N GLY A 81 25.74 -8.61 16.46
CA GLY A 81 24.79 -8.93 17.54
C GLY A 81 23.32 -8.74 17.18
N ALA A 82 22.98 -8.75 15.89
CA ALA A 82 21.58 -8.87 15.48
C ALA A 82 20.94 -10.15 16.01
N THR A 83 19.74 -10.02 16.57
CA THR A 83 18.92 -11.13 17.08
C THR A 83 17.63 -11.31 16.29
N ASP A 84 17.23 -10.26 15.58
CA ASP A 84 15.99 -10.18 14.82
C ASP A 84 16.31 -10.00 13.34
N HIS A 85 15.53 -10.65 12.49
CA HIS A 85 15.61 -10.52 11.05
C HIS A 85 14.25 -10.16 10.48
N VAL A 86 14.16 -9.08 9.72
CA VAL A 86 12.95 -8.69 8.99
C VAL A 86 13.12 -9.00 7.51
N ALA A 87 12.36 -9.98 7.01
CA ALA A 87 12.31 -10.30 5.60
C ALA A 87 11.22 -9.47 4.91
N LEU A 88 11.63 -8.51 4.07
CA LEU A 88 10.69 -7.79 3.20
C LEU A 88 10.29 -8.73 2.06
N CYS A 89 9.02 -9.10 2.03
CA CYS A 89 8.48 -10.12 1.13
C CYS A 89 7.39 -9.54 0.22
N ASP A 90 7.48 -9.87 -1.06
CA ASP A 90 6.52 -9.51 -2.11
C ASP A 90 5.58 -10.66 -2.50
N GLY A 91 5.62 -11.78 -1.77
CA GLY A 91 4.86 -12.99 -2.08
C GLY A 91 5.62 -14.05 -2.86
N THR A 92 6.71 -13.71 -3.56
CA THR A 92 7.41 -14.66 -4.44
C THR A 92 8.40 -15.56 -3.72
N ALA A 93 9.04 -15.04 -2.66
CA ALA A 93 10.02 -15.78 -1.89
C ALA A 93 10.09 -15.24 -0.46
N PHE A 94 10.33 -16.13 0.49
CA PHE A 94 10.66 -15.81 1.88
C PHE A 94 12.01 -16.42 2.20
N ARG A 95 12.96 -15.58 2.65
CA ARG A 95 14.36 -15.97 2.87
C ARG A 95 14.73 -15.77 4.34
N PRO A 96 14.42 -16.73 5.23
CA PRO A 96 14.79 -16.62 6.64
C PRO A 96 16.31 -16.70 6.82
N LEU A 97 16.81 -16.08 7.89
CA LEU A 97 18.19 -16.20 8.36
C LEU A 97 18.24 -17.16 9.55
N PRO A 98 18.92 -18.31 9.42
CA PRO A 98 19.09 -19.26 10.54
C PRO A 98 19.73 -18.60 11.76
N GLY A 99 19.32 -19.00 12.96
CA GLY A 99 19.84 -18.46 14.22
C GLY A 99 19.25 -17.11 14.64
N LEU A 100 18.48 -16.44 13.78
CA LEU A 100 17.77 -15.20 14.10
C LEU A 100 16.27 -15.45 14.26
N ARG A 101 15.60 -14.54 14.98
CA ARG A 101 14.14 -14.50 15.04
C ARG A 101 13.61 -13.86 13.77
N ASN A 102 12.96 -14.67 12.95
CA ASN A 102 12.56 -14.26 11.61
C ASN A 102 11.17 -13.61 11.64
N HIS A 103 11.06 -12.39 11.15
CA HIS A 103 9.83 -11.63 11.00
C HIS A 103 9.50 -11.47 9.51
N LEU A 104 8.26 -11.74 9.13
CA LEU A 104 7.79 -11.57 7.76
C LEU A 104 7.11 -10.21 7.60
N PHE A 105 7.66 -9.30 6.81
CA PHE A 105 6.96 -8.08 6.38
C PHE A 105 6.42 -8.29 4.98
N PHE A 106 5.11 -8.52 4.84
CA PHE A 106 4.47 -8.66 3.54
C PHE A 106 3.98 -7.29 3.04
N TYR A 107 4.82 -6.60 2.26
CA TYR A 107 4.60 -5.20 1.86
C TYR A 107 3.72 -5.04 0.60
N ARG A 108 3.19 -6.13 0.05
CA ARG A 108 2.25 -6.10 -1.09
C ARG A 108 0.94 -6.78 -0.76
N ARG A 109 0.39 -6.47 0.42
CA ARG A 109 -0.73 -7.21 1.02
C ARG A 109 -2.00 -7.14 0.17
N GLY A 110 -2.22 -6.00 -0.47
CA GLY A 110 -3.39 -5.79 -1.32
C GLY A 110 -3.35 -6.50 -2.66
N VAL A 111 -2.17 -6.89 -3.16
CA VAL A 111 -2.00 -7.31 -4.56
C VAL A 111 -2.43 -8.78 -4.73
N PRO A 112 -3.49 -9.10 -5.51
CA PRO A 112 -4.02 -10.46 -5.60
C PRO A 112 -2.98 -11.49 -6.07
N GLN A 113 -2.15 -11.12 -7.05
CA GLN A 113 -1.10 -12.00 -7.57
C GLN A 113 -0.01 -12.27 -6.51
N ALA A 114 0.42 -11.24 -5.76
CA ALA A 114 1.38 -11.39 -4.68
C ALA A 114 0.83 -12.29 -3.57
N TRP A 115 -0.45 -12.12 -3.23
CA TRP A 115 -1.12 -12.97 -2.26
C TRP A 115 -1.26 -14.41 -2.74
N GLN A 116 -1.58 -14.62 -4.02
CA GLN A 116 -1.62 -15.95 -4.62
C GLN A 116 -0.24 -16.62 -4.59
N GLN A 117 0.82 -15.87 -4.87
CA GLN A 117 2.20 -16.35 -4.78
C GLN A 117 2.57 -16.71 -3.33
N MET A 118 2.20 -15.86 -2.36
CA MET A 118 2.41 -16.14 -0.94
C MET A 118 1.67 -17.42 -0.51
N ARG A 119 0.41 -17.59 -0.92
CA ARG A 119 -0.36 -18.80 -0.65
C ARG A 119 0.29 -20.04 -1.25
N ARG A 120 0.74 -19.95 -2.50
CA ARG A 120 1.45 -21.06 -3.16
C ARG A 120 2.76 -21.40 -2.43
N LEU A 121 3.51 -20.39 -2.00
CA LEU A 121 4.75 -20.58 -1.24
C LEU A 121 4.48 -21.31 0.08
N VAL A 122 3.42 -20.91 0.79
CA VAL A 122 2.95 -21.56 2.02
C VAL A 122 2.44 -22.98 1.78
N GLU A 123 1.78 -23.25 0.64
CA GLU A 123 1.32 -24.58 0.28
C GLU A 123 2.48 -25.54 -0.05
N VAL A 124 3.52 -25.03 -0.71
CA VAL A 124 4.67 -25.84 -1.15
C VAL A 124 5.69 -26.07 -0.03
N ALA A 125 5.91 -25.06 0.82
CA ALA A 125 6.91 -25.10 1.88
C ALA A 125 6.39 -24.47 3.18
N PRO A 126 5.31 -25.02 3.79
CA PRO A 126 4.71 -24.48 5.02
C PRO A 126 5.68 -24.44 6.20
N GLU A 127 6.65 -25.35 6.25
CA GLU A 127 7.69 -25.43 7.28
C GLU A 127 8.57 -24.17 7.35
N LEU A 128 8.76 -23.46 6.23
CA LEU A 128 9.48 -22.18 6.20
C LEU A 128 8.82 -21.14 7.12
N PHE A 129 7.50 -21.23 7.28
CA PHE A 129 6.71 -20.26 8.02
C PHE A 129 6.51 -20.63 9.49
N LEU A 130 6.83 -21.87 9.89
CA LEU A 130 6.74 -22.29 11.30
C LEU A 130 7.73 -21.55 12.20
N GLY A 131 8.92 -21.26 11.67
CA GLY A 131 9.97 -20.52 12.38
C GLY A 131 9.77 -19.00 12.41
N VAL A 132 8.65 -18.49 11.89
CA VAL A 132 8.38 -17.05 11.86
C VAL A 132 7.96 -16.57 13.26
N ALA A 133 8.79 -15.73 13.86
CA ALA A 133 8.54 -15.11 15.16
C ALA A 133 7.36 -14.13 15.13
N SER A 134 7.21 -13.36 14.04
CA SER A 134 6.00 -12.56 13.82
C SER A 134 5.78 -12.19 12.35
N GLN A 135 4.56 -11.80 12.02
CA GLN A 135 4.21 -11.10 10.79
C GLN A 135 4.08 -9.61 11.07
N ILE A 136 4.64 -8.78 10.21
CA ILE A 136 4.53 -7.33 10.29
C ILE A 136 3.43 -6.88 9.35
N ASN A 137 2.44 -6.16 9.89
CA ASN A 137 1.32 -5.57 9.12
C ASN A 137 0.57 -6.59 8.21
N GLY A 138 0.48 -7.86 8.65
CA GLY A 138 -0.10 -8.97 7.88
C GLY A 138 -0.97 -9.93 8.70
N THR A 139 -1.67 -10.85 8.01
CA THR A 139 -2.60 -11.83 8.63
C THR A 139 -2.56 -13.21 7.97
N LEU A 140 -1.39 -13.73 7.67
CA LEU A 140 -1.16 -15.09 7.21
C LEU A 140 -1.53 -16.12 8.28
N ALA A 141 -2.32 -17.11 7.90
CA ALA A 141 -2.58 -18.31 8.66
C ALA A 141 -2.51 -19.50 7.70
N PHE A 142 -1.97 -20.63 8.16
CA PHE A 142 -1.71 -21.79 7.31
C PHE A 142 -1.85 -23.09 8.09
N ARG A 143 -1.94 -24.20 7.36
CA ARG A 143 -2.05 -25.53 7.95
C ARG A 143 -0.75 -26.30 7.77
N PHE A 144 -0.23 -26.90 8.84
CA PHE A 144 0.93 -27.77 8.82
C PHE A 144 0.67 -28.95 9.76
N GLU A 145 0.94 -30.17 9.27
CA GLU A 145 0.70 -31.43 10.01
C GLU A 145 -0.70 -31.52 10.66
N GLY A 146 -1.72 -31.05 9.94
CA GLY A 146 -3.12 -31.12 10.39
C GLY A 146 -3.55 -30.00 11.36
N ALA A 147 -2.63 -29.19 11.89
CA ALA A 147 -2.92 -28.08 12.79
C ALA A 147 -2.89 -26.71 12.08
N TRP A 148 -3.69 -25.75 12.56
CA TRP A 148 -3.62 -24.36 12.11
C TRP A 148 -2.52 -23.62 12.86
N HIS A 149 -1.67 -22.95 12.09
CA HIS A 149 -0.57 -22.11 12.57
C HIS A 149 -0.80 -20.67 12.17
N ARG A 150 -0.48 -19.76 13.08
CA ARG A 150 -0.57 -18.33 12.86
C ARG A 150 0.56 -17.63 13.62
N PRO A 151 1.60 -17.15 12.91
CA PRO A 151 2.60 -16.32 13.53
C PRO A 151 1.98 -15.07 14.19
N PRO A 152 2.50 -14.62 15.36
CA PRO A 152 2.07 -13.40 16.02
C PRO A 152 2.09 -12.18 15.10
N VAL A 153 1.24 -11.19 15.33
CA VAL A 153 1.23 -9.94 14.55
C VAL A 153 2.02 -8.86 15.28
N THR A 154 2.92 -8.21 14.56
CA THR A 154 3.60 -6.97 14.95
C THR A 154 3.09 -5.85 14.06
N LEU A 155 2.77 -4.70 14.64
CA LEU A 155 2.29 -3.53 13.89
C LEU A 155 3.40 -2.49 13.86
N LEU A 156 3.83 -2.11 12.65
CA LEU A 156 4.74 -1.00 12.44
C LEU A 156 3.98 0.12 11.76
N ALA A 157 4.01 1.31 12.35
CA ALA A 157 3.33 2.50 11.90
C ALA A 157 4.30 3.68 11.93
N PHE A 158 4.18 4.56 10.94
CA PHE A 158 4.73 5.91 11.04
C PHE A 158 3.75 6.76 11.85
N GLU A 159 4.24 7.62 12.74
CA GLU A 159 3.41 8.67 13.33
C GLU A 159 3.09 9.73 12.28
N GLU A 160 4.11 10.17 11.53
CA GLU A 160 3.99 11.17 10.46
C GLU A 160 4.18 10.53 9.08
N THR A 161 3.40 10.96 8.08
CA THR A 161 3.54 10.48 6.72
C THR A 161 4.83 11.01 6.08
N PRO A 162 5.75 10.15 5.61
CA PRO A 162 6.99 10.60 4.99
C PRO A 162 6.74 11.47 3.75
N ARG A 163 7.19 12.73 3.79
CA ARG A 163 7.06 13.68 2.68
C ARG A 163 8.27 13.58 1.77
N ILE A 164 8.16 12.80 0.70
CA ILE A 164 9.23 12.67 -0.31
C ILE A 164 9.17 13.85 -1.30
N THR A 165 7.95 14.24 -1.71
CA THR A 165 7.67 15.37 -2.60
C THR A 165 6.31 15.97 -2.22
N PRO A 166 6.13 17.30 -2.25
CA PRO A 166 4.80 17.91 -2.10
C PRO A 166 3.81 17.34 -3.13
N ALA A 167 2.58 17.05 -2.70
CA ALA A 167 1.54 16.57 -3.60
C ALA A 167 1.19 17.65 -4.62
N ALA A 168 1.36 17.33 -5.91
CA ALA A 168 0.77 18.13 -6.97
C ALA A 168 -0.71 17.75 -7.10
N ILE A 169 -1.57 18.77 -7.16
CA ILE A 169 -3.01 18.63 -7.31
C ILE A 169 -3.36 18.97 -8.76
N LEU A 170 -3.79 17.97 -9.53
CA LEU A 170 -4.04 18.10 -10.96
C LEU A 170 -5.54 18.02 -11.26
N PRO A 171 -6.04 18.71 -12.29
CA PRO A 171 -7.44 18.58 -12.72
C PRO A 171 -7.74 17.15 -13.20
N VAL A 172 -8.96 16.68 -12.97
CA VAL A 172 -9.42 15.40 -13.53
C VAL A 172 -10.10 15.63 -14.85
N PHE A 173 -9.48 15.11 -15.91
CA PHE A 173 -10.10 14.84 -17.18
C PHE A 173 -10.18 13.31 -17.35
N CYS A 174 -11.38 12.77 -17.56
CA CYS A 174 -11.60 11.32 -17.61
C CYS A 174 -12.34 10.95 -18.88
N ASN A 175 -11.58 10.62 -19.93
CA ASN A 175 -12.10 10.00 -21.14
C ASN A 175 -11.65 8.53 -21.21
N PRO A 176 -12.51 7.57 -20.81
CA PRO A 176 -12.13 6.16 -20.81
C PRO A 176 -11.75 5.59 -22.19
N GLY A 177 -12.21 6.22 -23.28
CA GLY A 177 -11.84 5.82 -24.65
C GLY A 177 -10.45 6.29 -25.07
N ASP A 178 -9.85 7.20 -24.32
CA ASP A 178 -8.50 7.74 -24.54
C ASP A 178 -7.80 8.03 -23.19
N PRO A 179 -7.33 6.98 -22.49
CA PRO A 179 -6.64 7.13 -21.20
C PRO A 179 -5.37 7.97 -21.29
N GLU A 180 -4.61 7.84 -22.38
CA GLU A 180 -3.38 8.58 -22.62
C GLU A 180 -3.68 10.06 -22.88
N GLY A 181 -4.69 10.39 -23.68
CA GLY A 181 -5.17 11.77 -23.84
C GLY A 181 -5.76 12.34 -22.55
N SER A 182 -6.35 11.49 -21.70
CA SER A 182 -6.81 11.89 -20.36
C SER A 182 -5.66 12.34 -19.46
N ALA A 183 -4.56 11.57 -19.48
CA ALA A 183 -3.34 11.91 -18.76
C ALA A 183 -2.68 13.18 -19.30
N ALA A 184 -2.55 13.31 -20.63
CA ALA A 184 -1.98 14.49 -21.28
C ALA A 184 -2.78 15.75 -20.94
N GLY A 185 -4.11 15.69 -20.99
CA GLY A 185 -4.98 16.82 -20.64
C GLY A 185 -4.89 17.23 -19.17
N ALA A 186 -4.66 16.28 -18.26
CA ALA A 186 -4.46 16.57 -16.84
C ALA A 186 -3.09 17.19 -16.52
N LEU A 187 -2.09 16.98 -17.38
CA LEU A 187 -0.71 17.43 -17.21
C LEU A 187 -0.37 18.69 -18.03
N ALA A 188 -1.30 19.16 -18.89
CA ALA A 188 -1.11 20.39 -19.65
C ALA A 188 -1.02 21.61 -18.70
N GLU A 189 -0.08 22.52 -18.97
CA GLU A 189 0.15 23.71 -18.13
C GLU A 189 -1.12 24.57 -17.98
N GLU A 190 -1.82 24.79 -19.09
CA GLU A 190 -3.10 25.52 -19.16
C GLU A 190 -4.17 24.92 -18.25
N ALA A 191 -4.17 23.59 -18.10
CA ALA A 191 -5.15 22.90 -17.26
C ALA A 191 -4.94 23.15 -15.76
N ALA A 192 -3.70 23.41 -15.34
CA ALA A 192 -3.38 23.76 -13.95
C ALA A 192 -3.76 25.20 -13.63
N GLU A 193 -3.56 26.13 -14.56
CA GLU A 193 -3.91 27.55 -14.41
C GLU A 193 -5.43 27.78 -14.37
N ASP A 194 -6.17 27.02 -15.17
CA ASP A 194 -7.63 27.13 -15.27
C ASP A 194 -8.40 26.33 -14.21
N ALA A 195 -7.71 25.51 -13.40
CA ALA A 195 -8.36 24.70 -12.39
C ALA A 195 -8.83 25.58 -11.21
N PRO A 196 -10.14 25.65 -10.91
CA PRO A 196 -10.61 26.40 -9.76
C PRO A 196 -10.02 25.82 -8.46
N PRO A 197 -9.92 26.59 -7.37
CA PRO A 197 -9.54 26.01 -6.08
C PRO A 197 -10.53 24.92 -5.68
N LEU A 198 -10.05 23.90 -4.95
CA LEU A 198 -10.93 22.90 -4.37
C LEU A 198 -11.94 23.60 -3.44
N PRO A 199 -13.25 23.24 -3.51
CA PRO A 199 -14.24 23.81 -2.60
C PRO A 199 -13.88 23.53 -1.12
N PRO A 200 -14.25 24.43 -0.20
CA PRO A 200 -13.90 24.32 1.22
C PRO A 200 -14.68 23.26 1.99
N ASP A 201 -15.64 22.59 1.35
CA ASP A 201 -16.44 21.52 1.95
C ASP A 201 -15.58 20.30 2.33
N PRO A 202 -16.01 19.48 3.31
CA PRO A 202 -15.28 18.28 3.67
C PRO A 202 -15.14 17.37 2.45
N LEU A 203 -13.90 17.26 1.97
CA LEU A 203 -13.57 16.49 0.78
C LEU A 203 -13.62 14.99 1.05
N ARG A 204 -13.80 14.22 -0.01
CA ARG A 204 -13.62 12.77 -0.04
C ARG A 204 -12.23 12.48 -0.59
N TYR A 205 -11.42 11.77 0.18
CA TYR A 205 -10.08 11.38 -0.21
C TYR A 205 -10.00 9.88 -0.48
N VAL A 206 -9.36 9.48 -1.57
CA VAL A 206 -9.17 8.06 -1.92
C VAL A 206 -7.71 7.78 -2.22
N PRO A 207 -6.96 7.14 -1.30
CA PRO A 207 -5.61 6.68 -1.56
C PRO A 207 -5.61 5.42 -2.44
N LEU A 208 -5.49 5.57 -3.76
CA LEU A 208 -5.61 4.44 -4.68
C LEU A 208 -4.38 3.52 -4.64
N THR A 209 -4.64 2.24 -4.86
CA THR A 209 -3.61 1.22 -5.17
C THR A 209 -4.03 0.43 -6.41
N GLU A 210 -3.08 -0.22 -7.09
CA GLU A 210 -3.40 -1.11 -8.20
C GLU A 210 -4.39 -2.22 -7.79
N ALA A 211 -4.26 -2.71 -6.55
CA ALA A 211 -5.17 -3.70 -5.99
C ALA A 211 -6.61 -3.21 -5.88
N MET A 212 -6.81 -1.94 -5.53
CA MET A 212 -8.13 -1.30 -5.49
C MET A 212 -8.74 -1.20 -6.88
N LEU A 213 -7.95 -0.77 -7.88
CA LEU A 213 -8.36 -0.64 -9.28
C LEU A 213 -8.61 -2.00 -9.98
N ALA A 214 -8.16 -3.10 -9.38
CA ALA A 214 -8.45 -4.45 -9.85
C ALA A 214 -9.81 -4.98 -9.33
N ASP A 215 -10.35 -4.41 -8.26
CA ASP A 215 -11.66 -4.78 -7.74
C ASP A 215 -12.77 -4.06 -8.53
N ALA A 216 -13.55 -4.83 -9.30
CA ALA A 216 -14.60 -4.29 -10.16
C ALA A 216 -15.77 -3.67 -9.37
N ASP A 217 -16.07 -4.19 -8.18
CA ASP A 217 -17.16 -3.68 -7.34
C ASP A 217 -16.76 -2.33 -6.74
N PHE A 218 -15.53 -2.24 -6.24
CA PHE A 218 -14.93 -1.00 -5.77
C PHE A 218 -14.82 0.05 -6.89
N THR A 219 -14.26 -0.35 -8.05
CA THR A 219 -14.02 0.58 -9.16
C THR A 219 -15.31 1.18 -9.69
N ARG A 220 -16.42 0.43 -9.66
CA ARG A 220 -17.75 0.97 -9.99
C ARG A 220 -18.22 2.00 -8.96
N VAL A 221 -18.08 1.74 -7.66
CA VAL A 221 -18.41 2.72 -6.61
C VAL A 221 -17.56 3.99 -6.77
N LEU A 222 -16.28 3.83 -7.09
CA LEU A 222 -15.38 4.95 -7.37
C LEU A 222 -15.85 5.76 -8.59
N ALA A 223 -16.24 5.08 -9.68
CA ALA A 223 -16.76 5.71 -10.89
C ALA A 223 -18.06 6.49 -10.64
N GLU A 224 -18.98 5.93 -9.85
CA GLU A 224 -20.23 6.59 -9.46
C GLU A 224 -19.97 7.84 -8.61
N ARG A 225 -19.05 7.77 -7.64
CA ARG A 225 -18.64 8.94 -6.82
C ARG A 225 -17.93 10.00 -7.65
N LEU A 226 -17.07 9.59 -8.57
CA LEU A 226 -16.39 10.51 -9.47
C LEU A 226 -17.40 11.25 -10.34
N LEU A 227 -18.34 10.54 -10.96
CA LEU A 227 -19.42 11.15 -11.75
C LEU A 227 -20.29 12.10 -10.90
N GLY A 228 -20.61 11.69 -9.66
CA GLY A 228 -21.33 12.52 -8.69
C GLY A 228 -20.62 13.83 -8.39
N ALA A 229 -19.32 13.78 -8.08
CA ALA A 229 -18.52 14.97 -7.81
C ALA A 229 -18.29 15.84 -9.07
N MET A 230 -18.28 15.23 -10.27
CA MET A 230 -18.15 15.99 -11.53
C MET A 230 -19.42 16.74 -11.93
N MET A 231 -20.61 16.18 -11.64
CA MET A 231 -21.87 16.63 -12.28
C MET A 231 -23.03 16.90 -11.32
N ARG A 232 -23.02 16.35 -10.10
CA ARG A 232 -24.21 16.29 -9.22
C ARG A 232 -24.06 17.11 -7.93
N ASP A 233 -23.08 18.01 -7.90
CA ASP A 233 -22.78 18.84 -6.73
C ASP A 233 -22.55 18.00 -5.45
N GLU A 234 -21.97 16.80 -5.62
CA GLU A 234 -21.53 15.99 -4.49
C GLU A 234 -20.20 16.51 -3.94
N ALA A 235 -19.89 16.11 -2.70
CA ALA A 235 -18.67 16.49 -2.02
C ALA A 235 -17.42 16.34 -2.91
N PRO A 236 -16.48 17.31 -2.87
CA PRO A 236 -15.27 17.29 -3.68
C PRO A 236 -14.50 15.98 -3.49
N LEU A 237 -13.92 15.45 -4.56
CA LEU A 237 -13.24 14.15 -4.54
C LEU A 237 -11.79 14.30 -4.99
N VAL A 238 -10.86 13.88 -4.13
CA VAL A 238 -9.45 13.83 -4.44
C VAL A 238 -8.97 12.38 -4.49
N LEU A 239 -8.40 12.01 -5.63
CA LEU A 239 -7.90 10.67 -5.91
C LEU A 239 -6.37 10.70 -5.89
N GLN A 240 -5.77 10.17 -4.83
CA GLN A 240 -4.31 9.99 -4.84
C GLN A 240 -3.98 8.86 -5.81
N LEU A 241 -3.05 9.14 -6.72
CA LEU A 241 -2.62 8.21 -7.75
C LEU A 241 -1.90 6.99 -7.15
N PRO A 242 -2.10 5.80 -7.73
CA PRO A 242 -1.46 4.58 -7.26
C PRO A 242 0.03 4.57 -7.60
N LEU A 243 0.85 3.93 -6.75
CA LEU A 243 2.22 3.58 -7.12
C LEU A 243 2.17 2.29 -7.95
N LEU A 244 2.64 2.34 -9.19
CA LEU A 244 2.59 1.20 -10.11
C LEU A 244 3.77 0.25 -9.90
N ALA A 245 3.50 -1.05 -9.97
CA ALA A 245 4.50 -2.12 -9.80
C ALA A 245 5.63 -2.09 -10.85
N ALA A 246 5.34 -1.56 -12.05
CA ALA A 246 6.33 -1.41 -13.12
C ALA A 246 7.44 -0.41 -12.77
N GLY A 247 7.27 0.38 -11.69
CA GLY A 247 8.27 1.32 -11.21
C GLY A 247 8.43 2.55 -12.10
N SER A 248 7.58 2.73 -13.10
CA SER A 248 7.43 4.00 -13.80
C SER A 248 6.86 5.01 -12.80
N GLY A 249 7.71 5.87 -12.25
CA GLY A 249 7.28 7.05 -11.49
C GLY A 249 6.55 8.08 -12.35
N ASP A 250 6.10 7.69 -13.55
CA ASP A 250 5.43 8.54 -14.51
C ASP A 250 3.97 8.75 -14.09
N ILE A 251 3.66 10.00 -13.76
CA ILE A 251 2.32 10.44 -13.37
C ILE A 251 1.33 10.18 -14.51
N ALA A 252 1.76 10.31 -15.78
CA ALA A 252 0.88 10.09 -16.93
C ALA A 252 0.40 8.63 -16.98
N GLU A 253 1.31 7.67 -16.77
CA GLU A 253 0.96 6.25 -16.70
C GLU A 253 0.03 5.94 -15.52
N GLN A 254 0.24 6.58 -14.37
CA GLN A 254 -0.62 6.42 -13.20
C GLN A 254 -2.04 6.91 -13.48
N ILE A 255 -2.20 8.09 -14.07
CA ILE A 255 -3.52 8.63 -14.46
C ILE A 255 -4.17 7.69 -15.50
N ALA A 256 -3.44 7.30 -16.54
CA ALA A 256 -3.94 6.39 -17.56
C ALA A 256 -4.40 5.04 -16.95
N ALA A 257 -3.67 4.49 -15.99
CA ALA A 257 -4.06 3.26 -15.29
C ALA A 257 -5.40 3.41 -14.54
N VAL A 258 -5.62 4.54 -13.86
CA VAL A 258 -6.90 4.82 -13.20
C VAL A 258 -8.03 4.97 -14.23
N VAL A 259 -7.81 5.74 -15.31
CA VAL A 259 -8.82 5.96 -16.36
C VAL A 259 -9.20 4.64 -17.06
N ARG A 260 -8.23 3.77 -17.36
CA ARG A 260 -8.50 2.42 -17.88
C ARG A 260 -9.32 1.58 -16.90
N ALA A 261 -9.05 1.69 -15.60
CA ALA A 261 -9.84 0.98 -14.60
C ALA A 261 -11.29 1.47 -14.58
N LEU A 262 -11.50 2.78 -14.55
CA LEU A 262 -12.83 3.39 -14.61
C LEU A 262 -13.57 3.01 -15.89
N GLY A 263 -12.88 2.93 -17.03
CA GLY A 263 -13.48 2.51 -18.31
C GLY A 263 -14.08 1.10 -18.32
N ARG A 264 -13.52 0.18 -17.51
CA ARG A 264 -14.06 -1.19 -17.37
C ARG A 264 -15.42 -1.24 -16.68
N THR A 265 -15.88 -0.15 -16.07
CA THR A 265 -17.16 -0.08 -15.35
C THR A 265 -18.36 0.19 -16.26
N GLY A 266 -18.13 0.73 -17.47
CA GLY A 266 -19.19 1.19 -18.37
C GLY A 266 -19.84 2.53 -17.98
N VAL A 267 -19.39 3.17 -16.90
CA VAL A 267 -19.85 4.53 -16.53
C VAL A 267 -19.34 5.54 -17.56
N THR A 268 -20.25 6.37 -18.06
CA THR A 268 -19.92 7.45 -19.00
C THR A 268 -19.63 8.74 -18.23
N PHE A 269 -18.47 9.34 -18.51
CA PHE A 269 -18.02 10.58 -17.89
C PHE A 269 -18.20 11.77 -18.85
N PRO A 270 -18.38 12.99 -18.31
CA PRO A 270 -18.40 14.20 -19.13
C PRO A 270 -17.04 14.45 -19.79
N ARG A 271 -17.06 15.08 -20.97
CA ARG A 271 -15.86 15.40 -21.76
C ARG A 271 -15.21 16.75 -21.37
N HIS A 272 -15.39 17.19 -20.14
CA HIS A 272 -14.77 18.41 -19.63
C HIS A 272 -14.09 18.10 -18.29
N ALA A 273 -13.17 18.97 -17.88
CA ALA A 273 -12.57 18.89 -16.55
C ALA A 273 -13.65 19.03 -15.48
N GLY A 274 -13.59 18.20 -14.44
CA GLY A 274 -14.52 18.30 -13.33
C GLY A 274 -14.04 19.35 -12.32
N ALA A 275 -14.90 20.32 -12.00
CA ALA A 275 -14.53 21.43 -11.12
C ALA A 275 -14.21 20.99 -9.67
N SER A 276 -14.85 19.92 -9.18
CA SER A 276 -14.73 19.43 -7.81
C SER A 276 -13.95 18.11 -7.67
N VAL A 277 -13.19 17.72 -8.70
CA VAL A 277 -12.44 16.45 -8.71
C VAL A 277 -10.97 16.69 -9.04
N ARG A 278 -10.05 16.10 -8.26
CA ARG A 278 -8.60 16.27 -8.46
C ARG A 278 -7.85 14.95 -8.38
N TRP A 279 -6.77 14.85 -9.16
CA TRP A 279 -5.70 13.88 -8.92
C TRP A 279 -4.73 14.45 -7.89
N ALA A 280 -4.20 13.61 -7.02
CA ALA A 280 -3.08 13.94 -6.15
C ALA A 280 -1.91 13.00 -6.44
N THR A 281 -0.72 13.55 -6.70
CA THR A 281 0.47 12.74 -7.04
C THR A 281 1.14 12.12 -5.81
N ALA A 282 0.81 12.62 -4.61
CA ALA A 282 1.32 12.15 -3.32
C ALA A 282 0.23 12.32 -2.24
N PRO A 283 0.45 11.85 -1.00
CA PRO A 283 -0.48 12.06 0.10
C PRO A 283 -0.77 13.55 0.33
N LEU A 284 -2.03 13.89 0.65
CA LEU A 284 -2.45 15.27 0.90
C LEU A 284 -1.86 15.85 2.19
N GLU A 285 -1.72 17.16 2.20
CA GLU A 285 -1.42 17.94 3.40
C GLU A 285 -2.54 17.80 4.45
N LEU A 286 -2.17 17.74 5.73
CA LEU A 286 -3.11 17.46 6.84
C LEU A 286 -4.25 18.49 6.93
N ASP A 287 -3.99 19.76 6.58
CA ASP A 287 -5.01 20.80 6.61
C ASP A 287 -6.15 20.54 5.61
N LEU A 288 -5.86 19.91 4.46
CA LEU A 288 -6.88 19.51 3.48
C LEU A 288 -7.67 18.27 3.95
N LEU A 289 -7.05 17.41 4.76
CA LEU A 289 -7.67 16.19 5.27
C LEU A 289 -8.51 16.42 6.52
N ARG A 290 -8.41 17.59 7.16
CA ARG A 290 -9.15 17.89 8.38
C ARG A 290 -10.66 17.83 8.13
N GLY A 291 -11.32 16.86 8.73
CA GLY A 291 -12.78 16.66 8.55
C GLY A 291 -13.16 15.97 7.24
N ALA A 292 -12.19 15.56 6.41
CA ALA A 292 -12.43 14.80 5.19
C ALA A 292 -12.93 13.38 5.51
N SER A 293 -13.62 12.75 4.55
CA SER A 293 -13.85 11.31 4.59
C SER A 293 -12.78 10.59 3.77
N ILE A 294 -12.15 9.55 4.34
CA ILE A 294 -11.16 8.73 3.61
C ILE A 294 -11.78 7.40 3.23
N LEU A 295 -11.85 7.11 1.93
CA LEU A 295 -12.35 5.84 1.42
C LEU A 295 -11.22 4.80 1.34
N VAL A 296 -11.39 3.71 2.08
CA VAL A 296 -10.42 2.64 2.27
C VAL A 296 -10.98 1.32 1.76
N HIS A 297 -10.11 0.55 1.11
CA HIS A 297 -10.41 -0.77 0.59
C HIS A 297 -9.46 -1.80 1.22
N PRO A 298 -9.84 -3.09 1.37
CA PRO A 298 -8.95 -4.11 1.95
C PRO A 298 -7.63 -4.30 1.18
N GLY A 299 -7.62 -3.92 -0.10
CA GLY A 299 -6.44 -3.86 -0.97
C GLY A 299 -5.53 -2.63 -0.75
N LEU A 300 -5.84 -1.76 0.21
CA LEU A 300 -4.96 -0.67 0.61
C LEU A 300 -3.83 -1.19 1.50
N ASP A 301 -2.60 -0.81 1.16
CA ASP A 301 -1.43 -0.93 2.03
C ASP A 301 -1.41 0.27 2.99
N PHE A 302 -2.31 0.26 3.98
CA PHE A 302 -2.58 1.40 4.87
C PHE A 302 -1.33 1.90 5.63
N TRP A 303 -0.35 1.02 5.86
CA TRP A 303 0.91 1.33 6.53
C TRP A 303 1.79 2.28 5.71
N ARG A 304 1.46 2.53 4.44
CA ARG A 304 2.14 3.52 3.58
C ARG A 304 1.84 4.96 3.97
N LEU A 305 0.76 5.20 4.71
CA LEU A 305 0.39 6.51 5.24
C LEU A 305 0.62 6.48 6.76
N GLY A 306 1.14 7.57 7.30
CA GLY A 306 1.31 7.76 8.74
C GLY A 306 -0.02 7.92 9.45
N ARG A 307 0.00 7.76 10.78
CA ARG A 307 -1.18 7.91 11.64
C ARG A 307 -1.77 9.31 11.59
N ASP A 308 -0.92 10.32 11.39
CA ASP A 308 -1.29 11.72 11.16
C ASP A 308 -2.41 11.90 10.12
N ILE A 309 -2.32 11.25 8.96
CA ILE A 309 -3.34 11.31 7.91
C ILE A 309 -4.66 10.70 8.38
N TRP A 310 -4.59 9.54 9.04
CA TRP A 310 -5.77 8.82 9.50
C TRP A 310 -6.48 9.54 10.65
N HIS A 311 -5.72 10.18 11.53
CA HIS A 311 -6.24 10.95 12.67
C HIS A 311 -6.77 12.33 12.26
N ALA A 312 -6.30 12.90 11.15
CA ALA A 312 -6.83 14.14 10.61
C ALA A 312 -8.25 13.97 10.00
N ALA A 313 -8.58 12.75 9.54
CA ALA A 313 -9.85 12.45 8.91
C ALA A 313 -11.04 12.65 9.86
N GLY A 314 -12.15 13.20 9.35
CA GLY A 314 -13.42 13.25 10.06
C GLY A 314 -14.13 11.90 10.11
N GLU A 315 -13.98 11.09 9.05
CA GLU A 315 -14.55 9.75 8.95
C GLU A 315 -13.66 8.87 8.06
N ILE A 316 -13.58 7.56 8.38
CA ILE A 316 -12.99 6.56 7.50
C ILE A 316 -14.09 5.66 6.97
N GLU A 317 -14.29 5.69 5.65
CA GLU A 317 -15.23 4.84 4.95
C GLU A 317 -14.52 3.56 4.51
N ILE A 318 -14.92 2.39 5.01
CA ILE A 318 -14.21 1.13 4.76
C ILE A 318 -15.10 0.20 3.97
N VAL A 319 -14.61 -0.20 2.79
CA VAL A 319 -15.23 -1.24 1.98
C VAL A 319 -15.07 -2.57 2.68
N GLN A 320 -16.18 -3.19 3.04
CA GLN A 320 -16.22 -4.46 3.74
C GLN A 320 -17.03 -5.47 2.95
N ASP A 321 -16.34 -6.27 2.14
CA ASP A 321 -16.95 -7.46 1.52
C ASP A 321 -16.18 -8.72 1.95
N GLY A 322 -16.91 -9.67 2.53
CA GLY A 322 -16.41 -11.00 2.89
C GLY A 322 -15.35 -11.06 4.02
N PRO A 323 -14.72 -12.24 4.20
CA PRO A 323 -13.77 -12.51 5.29
C PRO A 323 -12.49 -11.67 5.24
N ALA A 324 -12.06 -11.27 4.03
CA ALA A 324 -10.90 -10.41 3.83
C ALA A 324 -11.13 -9.01 4.43
N GLY A 325 -12.34 -8.45 4.27
CA GLY A 325 -12.74 -7.17 4.87
C GLY A 325 -12.71 -7.21 6.39
N ALA A 326 -13.19 -8.28 7.03
CA ALA A 326 -13.16 -8.41 8.49
C ALA A 326 -11.72 -8.49 9.05
N SER A 327 -10.84 -9.25 8.39
CA SER A 327 -9.43 -9.36 8.80
C SER A 327 -8.70 -8.03 8.63
N PHE A 328 -9.00 -7.32 7.54
CA PHE A 328 -8.51 -5.96 7.29
C PHE A 328 -8.94 -4.99 8.38
N LEU A 329 -10.24 -4.94 8.70
CA LEU A 329 -10.80 -4.03 9.71
C LEU A 329 -10.14 -4.17 11.07
N ARG A 330 -9.90 -5.40 11.52
CA ARG A 330 -9.19 -5.65 12.78
C ARG A 330 -7.75 -5.12 12.70
N LEU A 331 -6.99 -5.52 11.67
CA LEU A 331 -5.59 -5.14 11.53
C LEU A 331 -5.42 -3.61 11.43
N PHE A 332 -6.23 -2.98 10.58
CA PHE A 332 -6.26 -1.54 10.41
C PHE A 332 -6.67 -0.82 11.69
N GLY A 333 -7.69 -1.34 12.39
CA GLY A 333 -8.16 -0.78 13.65
C GLY A 333 -7.10 -0.81 14.75
N GLU A 334 -6.41 -1.94 14.91
CA GLU A 334 -5.29 -2.09 15.84
C GLU A 334 -4.11 -1.18 15.44
N TRP A 335 -3.86 -1.03 14.14
CA TRP A 335 -2.75 -0.23 13.63
C TRP A 335 -2.96 1.27 13.84
N ILE A 336 -4.17 1.81 13.59
CA ILE A 336 -4.49 3.23 13.82
C ILE A 336 -4.34 3.58 15.31
N GLY A 337 -4.71 2.67 16.21
CA GLY A 337 -4.54 2.84 17.65
C GLY A 337 -5.41 3.94 18.28
N ALA A 338 -6.35 4.53 17.53
CA ALA A 338 -7.24 5.60 17.96
C ALA A 338 -8.68 5.36 17.47
N GLU A 339 -9.65 5.93 18.19
CA GLU A 339 -11.04 6.00 17.77
C GLU A 339 -11.21 7.11 16.73
N VAL A 340 -11.23 6.72 15.46
CA VAL A 340 -11.67 7.56 14.35
C VAL A 340 -13.04 7.06 13.90
N PRO A 341 -14.05 7.92 13.64
CA PRO A 341 -15.35 7.48 13.15
C PRO A 341 -15.21 6.61 11.89
N ARG A 342 -15.94 5.49 11.84
CA ARG A 342 -15.87 4.53 10.73
C ARG A 342 -17.24 4.25 10.16
N ARG A 343 -17.35 4.28 8.84
CA ARG A 343 -18.53 3.85 8.09
C ARG A 343 -18.20 2.65 7.24
N LEU A 344 -18.96 1.58 7.41
CA LEU A 344 -18.79 0.35 6.63
C LEU A 344 -19.61 0.43 5.35
N LEU A 345 -18.99 0.13 4.23
CA LEU A 345 -19.62 0.10 2.91
C LEU A 345 -19.70 -1.34 2.41
N HIS A 346 -20.86 -1.73 1.88
CA HIS A 346 -21.10 -3.05 1.28
C HIS A 346 -21.50 -2.92 -0.20
N PRO A 347 -20.54 -2.66 -1.11
CA PRO A 347 -20.80 -2.47 -2.55
C PRO A 347 -21.64 -3.57 -3.19
N ARG A 348 -21.46 -4.84 -2.79
CA ARG A 348 -22.21 -5.98 -3.33
C ARG A 348 -23.69 -5.97 -2.92
N ARG A 349 -23.99 -5.68 -1.66
CA ARG A 349 -25.37 -5.61 -1.15
C ARG A 349 -26.15 -4.42 -1.70
N SER A 350 -25.44 -3.36 -2.05
CA SER A 350 -26.03 -2.17 -2.68
C SER A 350 -26.61 -2.46 -4.07
N ARG A 351 -26.22 -3.57 -4.73
CA ARG A 351 -26.80 -4.03 -5.99
C ARG A 351 -28.14 -4.75 -5.83
N GLU A 352 -28.35 -5.44 -4.71
CA GLU A 352 -29.54 -6.29 -4.48
C GLU A 352 -30.81 -5.45 -4.24
N HIS A 353 -30.67 -4.17 -3.90
CA HIS A 353 -31.79 -3.25 -3.66
C HIS A 353 -32.22 -2.42 -4.88
N VAL A 354 -31.63 -2.60 -6.06
CA VAL A 354 -32.22 -2.10 -7.30
C VAL A 354 -33.22 -3.13 -7.80
N THR A 355 -34.38 -3.21 -7.13
CA THR A 355 -35.56 -3.78 -7.77
C THR A 355 -35.84 -2.88 -8.97
N VAL A 356 -35.68 -3.42 -10.17
CA VAL A 356 -36.04 -2.75 -11.41
C VAL A 356 -37.51 -2.35 -11.29
N GLY A 357 -37.73 -1.08 -10.96
CA GLY A 357 -39.04 -0.46 -11.06
C GLY A 357 -39.42 -0.52 -12.53
N SER A 358 -40.37 -1.39 -12.81
CA SER A 358 -41.13 -1.48 -14.04
C SER A 358 -41.38 -0.09 -14.64
N VAL A 359 -40.82 0.13 -15.82
CA VAL A 359 -41.28 1.17 -16.74
C VAL A 359 -42.69 0.76 -17.19
N LEU A 360 -43.68 1.58 -16.86
CA LEU A 360 -44.93 1.69 -17.60
C LEU A 360 -44.84 2.89 -18.53
#